data_AF-A0A841JI18-F1
#
_entry.id   AF-A0A841JI18-F1
#
_cell.length_a   1.000
_cell.length_b   1.000
_cell.length_c   1.000
_cell.angle_alpha   90.00
_cell.angle_beta   90.00
_cell.angle_gamma   90.00
#
_symmetry.space_group_name_H-M   'P 1'
#
loop_
_entity.id
_entity.type
_entity.pdbx_description
1 polymer ?
#
loop_
_entity_poly.entity_id
_entity_poly.type
_entity_poly.pdbx_seq_one_letter_code
_entity_poly.pdbx_strand_id
1 'polypeptide(L)'
;MKIWPFPTERQLDSKDCGATCIKIIAKYYGKFYSLQYLRDKAGTRREGVSIADLSYTAESIGLRTLAFHCSLNELEQKVPLPCIVHWRNTHFIVVYKISKSKVYTSDPLKGLVSYPTDIFQKHWYLRDEPKGAVLALEPMADFDNRDEGQKRDRKRTLSNIIGYFKPYKKNFINLGVVMLLVTILQGILPFIAKAVIDVGIQTKDLKFINVVLVANICIVVSIMLSNAVRNWILLHVWVFCGG
;
A
#
# COMPACT_ATOMS: atom_id res chain seq x y z
N MET A 1 30.72 -9.02 -1.63
CA MET A 1 30.14 -7.79 -1.03
C MET A 1 28.66 -7.77 -1.39
N LYS A 2 27.76 -8.11 -0.45
CA LYS A 2 26.30 -8.21 -0.71
C LYS A 2 25.74 -6.79 -0.85
N ILE A 3 25.58 -6.31 -2.07
CA ILE A 3 24.98 -5.00 -2.38
C ILE A 3 23.46 -5.19 -2.32
N TRP A 4 22.88 -5.15 -1.12
CA TRP A 4 21.43 -4.97 -1.04
C TRP A 4 21.10 -3.58 -1.58
N PRO A 5 20.13 -3.45 -2.50
CA PRO A 5 19.71 -2.15 -2.98
C PRO A 5 19.15 -1.33 -1.81
N PHE A 6 19.57 -0.07 -1.70
CA PHE A 6 19.05 0.84 -0.69
C PHE A 6 17.51 0.91 -0.80
N PRO A 7 16.76 0.87 0.31
CA PRO A 7 15.31 0.90 0.26
C PRO A 7 14.81 2.20 -0.39
N THR A 8 13.78 2.06 -1.21
CA THR A 8 13.07 3.19 -1.82
C THR A 8 11.59 3.00 -1.57
N GLU A 9 10.90 4.07 -1.21
CA GLU A 9 9.45 4.11 -0.99
C GLU A 9 8.91 5.29 -1.79
N ARG A 10 7.78 5.09 -2.47
CA ARG A 10 7.10 6.18 -3.20
C ARG A 10 6.15 6.90 -2.26
N GLN A 11 6.14 8.23 -2.34
CA GLN A 11 5.13 9.02 -1.62
C GLN A 11 3.75 8.85 -2.27
N LEU A 12 2.72 8.76 -1.43
CA LEU A 12 1.32 8.69 -1.89
C LEU A 12 0.70 10.08 -2.09
N ASP A 13 1.14 11.06 -1.29
CA ASP A 13 0.71 12.45 -1.35
C ASP A 13 1.93 13.38 -1.53
N SER A 14 1.71 14.51 -2.19
CA SER A 14 2.66 15.62 -2.36
C SER A 14 3.31 16.08 -1.05
N LYS A 15 2.60 15.99 0.08
CA LYS A 15 3.02 16.46 1.41
C LYS A 15 3.72 15.40 2.26
N ASP A 16 3.78 14.16 1.78
CA ASP A 16 4.30 13.03 2.55
C ASP A 16 5.79 12.78 2.32
N CYS A 17 6.49 13.64 1.59
CA CYS A 17 7.90 13.45 1.26
C CYS A 17 8.77 13.25 2.51
N GLY A 18 8.58 14.06 3.55
CA GLY A 18 9.33 13.97 4.80
C GLY A 18 9.04 12.68 5.59
N ALA A 19 7.76 12.33 5.78
CA ALA A 19 7.38 11.07 6.44
C ALA A 19 7.88 9.83 5.66
N THR A 20 7.88 9.91 4.33
CA THR A 20 8.41 8.85 3.45
C THR A 20 9.94 8.73 3.59
N CYS A 21 10.67 9.85 3.73
CA CYS A 21 12.10 9.82 4.00
C CYS A 21 12.44 9.11 5.31
N ILE A 22 11.70 9.41 6.40
CA ILE A 22 11.87 8.72 7.69
C ILE A 22 11.56 7.22 7.54
N LYS A 23 10.51 6.86 6.79
CA LYS A 23 10.16 5.46 6.50
C LYS A 23 11.29 4.72 5.78
N ILE A 24 11.92 5.35 4.80
CA ILE A 24 13.04 4.79 4.04
C ILE A 24 14.23 4.52 4.98
N ILE A 25 14.56 5.46 5.85
CA ILE A 25 15.67 5.33 6.80
C ILE A 25 15.38 4.27 7.86
N ALA A 26 14.16 4.24 8.40
CA ALA A 26 13.75 3.18 9.32
C ALA A 26 13.88 1.79 8.67
N LYS A 27 13.49 1.67 7.40
CA LYS A 27 13.62 0.43 6.62
C LYS A 27 15.07 0.05 6.37
N TYR A 28 15.95 1.03 6.18
CA TYR A 28 17.40 0.81 6.06
C TYR A 28 17.99 0.20 7.35
N TYR A 29 17.53 0.66 8.51
CA TYR A 29 17.88 0.09 9.82
C TYR A 29 17.07 -1.16 10.19
N GLY A 30 16.30 -1.74 9.26
CA GLY A 30 15.58 -3.01 9.45
C GLY A 30 14.18 -2.91 10.05
N LYS A 31 13.65 -1.70 10.29
CA LYS A 31 12.31 -1.48 10.85
C LYS A 31 11.28 -1.03 9.83
N PHE A 32 10.06 -1.51 10.00
CA PHE A 32 8.94 -1.19 9.11
C PHE A 32 7.86 -0.43 9.87
N TYR A 33 7.69 0.85 9.53
CA TYR A 33 6.57 1.66 10.00
C TYR A 33 5.58 1.92 8.86
N SER A 34 4.30 1.99 9.20
CA SER A 34 3.28 2.40 8.24
C SER A 34 3.47 3.89 7.91
N LEU A 35 3.14 4.30 6.69
CA LEU A 35 3.19 5.73 6.33
C LEU A 35 2.18 6.52 7.17
N GLN A 36 1.01 5.92 7.45
CA GLN A 36 -0.03 6.55 8.27
C GLN A 36 0.47 6.87 9.68
N TYR A 37 1.15 5.93 10.33
CA TYR A 37 1.73 6.13 11.66
C TYR A 37 2.71 7.31 11.69
N LEU A 38 3.55 7.39 10.66
CA LEU A 38 4.53 8.48 10.53
C LEU A 38 3.84 9.82 10.22
N ARG A 39 2.76 9.82 9.43
CA ARG A 39 1.94 11.03 9.19
C ARG A 39 1.24 11.50 10.46
N ASP A 40 0.63 10.58 11.20
CA ASP A 40 -0.08 10.88 12.45
C ASP A 40 0.88 11.49 13.49
N LYS A 41 2.11 10.99 13.55
CA LYS A 41 3.16 11.53 14.44
C LYS A 41 3.77 12.84 13.97
N ALA A 42 3.98 12.99 12.65
CA ALA A 42 4.50 14.23 12.07
C ALA A 42 3.48 15.38 12.10
N GLY A 43 2.21 15.09 12.37
CA GLY A 43 1.16 16.11 12.46
C GLY A 43 1.05 16.93 11.17
N THR A 44 1.11 16.27 10.00
CA THR A 44 1.19 16.91 8.68
C THR A 44 0.18 18.04 8.56
N ARG A 45 0.65 19.29 8.62
CA ARG A 45 -0.18 20.49 8.43
C ARG A 45 -0.49 20.67 6.94
N ARG A 46 -1.43 21.55 6.62
CA ARG A 46 -1.77 21.87 5.22
C ARG A 46 -0.56 22.37 4.41
N GLU A 47 0.47 22.89 5.06
CA GLU A 47 1.67 23.49 4.46
C GLU A 47 2.85 22.50 4.28
N GLY A 48 2.73 21.26 4.73
CA GLY A 48 3.80 20.25 4.68
C GLY A 48 4.35 19.90 6.07
N VAL A 49 5.54 19.31 6.11
CA VAL A 49 6.22 18.88 7.35
C VAL A 49 7.51 19.68 7.52
N SER A 50 7.71 20.30 8.68
CA SER A 50 8.95 21.05 8.97
C SER A 50 10.09 20.12 9.38
N ILE A 51 11.34 20.59 9.32
CA ILE A 51 12.51 19.82 9.81
C ILE A 51 12.36 19.49 11.30
N ALA A 52 11.77 20.39 12.09
CA ALA A 52 11.51 20.17 13.52
C ALA A 52 10.49 19.04 13.74
N ASP A 53 9.42 19.01 12.95
CA ASP A 53 8.42 17.94 13.02
C ASP A 53 9.02 16.59 12.58
N LEU A 54 9.92 16.59 11.58
CA LEU A 54 10.65 15.40 11.17
C LEU A 54 11.59 14.88 12.26
N SER A 55 12.33 15.79 12.90
CA SER A 55 13.19 15.50 14.05
C SER A 55 12.38 14.84 15.17
N TYR A 56 11.28 15.47 15.58
CA TYR A 56 10.39 14.93 16.61
C TYR A 56 9.80 13.56 16.23
N THR A 57 9.37 13.40 14.98
CA THR A 57 8.82 12.14 14.48
C THR A 57 9.86 11.02 14.49
N ALA A 58 11.08 11.31 14.03
CA ALA A 58 12.19 10.36 14.02
C ALA A 58 12.62 9.96 15.44
N GLU A 59 12.71 10.92 16.37
CA GLU A 59 13.02 10.65 17.78
C GLU A 59 11.94 9.80 18.44
N SER A 60 10.67 10.04 18.11
CA SER A 60 9.56 9.27 18.65
C SER A 60 9.59 7.78 18.23
N ILE A 61 10.27 7.44 17.13
CA ILE A 61 10.47 6.06 16.67
C ILE A 61 11.84 5.48 17.09
N GLY A 62 12.62 6.24 17.86
CA GLY A 62 13.92 5.80 18.38
C GLY A 62 15.12 6.13 17.48
N LEU A 63 14.96 7.03 16.50
CA LEU A 63 16.08 7.59 15.74
C LEU A 63 16.50 8.91 16.38
N ARG A 64 17.75 8.99 16.86
CA ARG A 64 18.32 10.27 17.30
C ARG A 64 18.55 11.14 16.08
N THR A 65 18.15 12.40 16.17
CA THR A 65 18.28 13.34 15.07
C THR A 65 19.12 14.57 15.42
N LEU A 66 19.81 15.09 14.42
CA LEU A 66 20.55 16.36 14.53
C LEU A 66 20.33 17.17 13.25
N ALA A 67 19.71 18.35 13.38
CA ALA A 67 19.48 19.28 12.29
C ALA A 67 20.57 20.36 12.27
N PHE A 68 21.22 20.57 11.12
CA PHE A 68 22.23 21.61 10.96
C PHE A 68 22.40 22.01 9.49
N HIS A 69 23.09 23.13 9.27
CA HIS A 69 23.46 23.61 7.95
C HIS A 69 24.93 23.30 7.70
N CYS A 70 25.25 22.59 6.61
CA CYS A 70 26.62 22.27 6.25
C CYS A 70 26.89 22.45 4.76
N SER A 71 28.17 22.55 4.42
CA SER A 71 28.64 22.50 3.03
C SER A 71 28.73 21.05 2.53
N LEU A 72 28.90 20.87 1.22
CA LEU A 72 29.02 19.53 0.62
C LEU A 72 30.25 18.75 1.10
N ASN A 73 31.36 19.45 1.33
CA ASN A 73 32.58 18.83 1.87
C ASN A 73 32.36 18.33 3.31
N GLU A 74 31.63 19.11 4.11
CA GLU A 74 31.29 18.71 5.47
C GLU A 74 30.29 17.56 5.50
N LEU A 75 29.34 17.54 4.55
CA LEU A 75 28.39 16.44 4.38
C LEU A 75 29.11 15.12 4.08
N GLU A 76 30.16 15.16 3.24
CA GLU A 76 30.95 13.95 2.92
C GLU A 76 31.81 13.47 4.10
N GLN A 77 32.37 14.38 4.90
CA GLN A 77 33.38 14.02 5.91
C GLN A 77 32.84 13.83 7.33
N LYS A 78 31.82 14.61 7.72
CA LYS A 78 31.39 14.74 9.13
C LYS A 78 30.02 14.12 9.41
N VAL A 79 29.23 13.81 8.39
CA VAL A 79 27.81 13.43 8.56
C VAL A 79 27.62 11.93 8.36
N PRO A 80 26.97 11.23 9.31
CA PRO A 80 26.63 9.82 9.13
C PRO A 80 25.55 9.67 8.04
N LEU A 81 25.72 8.63 7.20
CA LEU A 81 24.77 8.25 6.16
C LEU A 81 23.98 7.00 6.59
N PRO A 82 22.68 6.88 6.25
CA PRO A 82 21.88 7.80 5.43
C PRO A 82 21.36 9.02 6.20
N CYS A 83 21.27 10.16 5.54
CA CYS A 83 20.73 11.41 6.09
C CYS A 83 19.62 11.99 5.20
N ILE A 84 18.78 12.87 5.76
CA ILE A 84 17.74 13.58 5.02
C ILE A 84 18.24 14.97 4.68
N VAL A 85 18.04 15.41 3.45
CA VAL A 85 18.40 16.76 3.01
C VAL A 85 17.19 17.50 2.47
N HIS A 86 17.14 18.81 2.70
CA HIS A 86 16.11 19.66 2.14
C HIS A 86 16.47 20.06 0.70
N TRP A 87 15.75 19.54 -0.28
CA TRP A 87 16.01 19.68 -1.71
C TRP A 87 15.16 20.81 -2.31
N ARG A 88 15.81 21.76 -3.01
CA ARG A 88 15.17 22.87 -3.74
C ARG A 88 14.15 23.67 -2.90
N ASN A 89 14.36 23.75 -1.59
CA ASN A 89 13.50 24.44 -0.64
C ASN A 89 12.01 24.03 -0.65
N THR A 90 11.68 22.87 -1.21
CA THR A 90 10.29 22.42 -1.42
C THR A 90 10.08 20.93 -1.16
N HIS A 91 11.16 20.14 -1.09
CA HIS A 91 11.08 18.68 -1.04
C HIS A 91 12.15 18.09 -0.12
N PHE A 92 11.91 16.88 0.40
CA PHE A 92 12.91 16.14 1.18
C PHE A 92 13.35 14.89 0.42
N ILE A 93 14.67 14.64 0.42
CA ILE A 93 15.27 13.43 -0.17
C ILE A 93 16.25 12.80 0.82
N VAL A 94 16.48 11.49 0.67
CA VAL A 94 17.45 10.76 1.49
C VAL A 94 18.75 10.62 0.72
N VAL A 95 19.87 11.03 1.30
CA VAL A 95 21.21 10.76 0.77
C VAL A 95 21.75 9.53 1.48
N TYR A 96 22.12 8.49 0.73
CA TYR A 96 22.60 7.22 1.32
C TYR A 96 24.05 6.91 0.98
N LYS A 97 24.60 7.50 -0.08
CA LYS A 97 26.00 7.32 -0.45
C LYS A 97 26.50 8.56 -1.17
N ILE A 98 27.70 9.00 -0.80
CA ILE A 98 28.43 10.08 -1.48
C ILE A 98 29.69 9.48 -2.08
N SER A 99 30.08 9.96 -3.25
CA SER A 99 31.32 9.63 -3.93
C SER A 99 31.89 10.90 -4.52
N LYS A 100 33.21 10.94 -4.76
CA LYS A 100 33.91 12.16 -5.22
C LYS A 100 33.22 12.91 -6.36
N SER A 101 32.59 12.20 -7.30
CA SER A 101 31.91 12.78 -8.47
C SER A 101 30.38 12.66 -8.48
N LYS A 102 29.78 11.87 -7.56
CA LYS A 102 28.34 11.56 -7.59
C LYS A 102 27.77 11.42 -6.19
N VAL A 103 26.58 11.98 -5.99
CA VAL A 103 25.75 11.82 -4.80
C VAL A 103 24.59 10.89 -5.14
N TYR A 104 24.45 9.83 -4.35
CA TYR A 104 23.36 8.86 -4.51
C TYR A 104 22.25 9.18 -3.52
N THR A 105 21.05 9.32 -4.07
CA THR A 105 19.86 9.76 -3.35
C THR A 105 18.71 8.80 -3.56
N SER A 106 17.85 8.66 -2.56
CA SER A 106 16.54 8.06 -2.66
C SER A 106 15.50 9.18 -2.56
N ASP A 107 14.89 9.51 -3.68
CA ASP A 107 13.85 10.52 -3.80
C ASP A 107 12.47 9.83 -3.70
N PRO A 108 11.59 10.21 -2.75
CA PRO A 108 10.23 9.67 -2.68
C PRO A 108 9.39 9.81 -3.95
N LEU A 109 9.72 10.76 -4.84
CA LEU A 109 9.04 10.98 -6.11
C LEU A 109 9.63 10.14 -7.26
N LYS A 110 10.97 10.11 -7.35
CA LYS A 110 11.70 9.54 -8.50
C LYS A 110 12.30 8.16 -8.24
N GLY A 111 12.36 7.73 -6.99
CA GLY A 111 13.08 6.54 -6.55
C GLY A 111 14.59 6.80 -6.38
N LEU A 112 15.40 5.77 -6.68
CA LEU A 112 16.86 5.87 -6.56
C LEU A 112 17.44 6.69 -7.73
N VAL A 113 18.05 7.83 -7.42
CA VAL A 113 18.64 8.75 -8.40
C VAL A 113 20.04 9.14 -7.96
N SER A 114 20.97 9.18 -8.91
CA SER A 114 22.32 9.72 -8.68
C SER A 114 22.47 11.07 -9.38
N TYR A 115 22.99 12.07 -8.66
CA TYR A 115 23.29 13.39 -9.20
C TYR A 115 24.81 13.63 -9.20
N PRO A 116 25.37 14.28 -10.24
CA PRO A 116 26.72 14.81 -10.18
C PRO A 116 26.86 15.81 -9.02
N THR A 117 28.01 15.81 -8.35
CA THR A 117 28.33 16.67 -7.21
C THR A 117 28.00 18.14 -7.47
N ASP A 118 28.37 18.66 -8.64
CA ASP A 118 28.14 20.06 -9.04
C ASP A 118 26.65 20.42 -9.17
N ILE A 119 25.87 19.49 -9.72
CA ILE A 119 24.42 19.66 -9.90
C ILE A 119 23.73 19.58 -8.55
N PHE A 120 24.14 18.63 -7.71
CA PHE A 120 23.60 18.47 -6.37
C PHE A 120 23.81 19.74 -5.54
N GLN A 121 25.03 20.29 -5.55
CA GLN A 121 25.37 21.51 -4.83
C GLN A 121 24.47 22.70 -5.19
N LYS A 122 24.28 22.93 -6.50
CA LYS A 122 23.46 24.05 -7.00
C LYS A 122 21.99 23.97 -6.59
N HIS A 123 21.45 22.76 -6.39
CA HIS A 123 20.04 22.56 -6.05
C HIS A 123 19.78 22.39 -4.55
N TRP A 124 20.82 22.07 -3.79
CA TRP A 124 20.73 21.84 -2.35
C TRP A 124 21.02 23.10 -1.53
N TYR A 125 21.91 23.98 -2.00
CA TYR A 125 22.21 25.22 -1.29
C TYR A 125 21.03 26.21 -1.32
N LEU A 126 20.84 26.93 -0.22
CA LEU A 126 19.89 28.03 -0.18
C LEU A 126 20.40 29.19 -1.06
N ARG A 127 19.49 29.96 -1.65
CA ARG A 127 19.81 31.02 -2.63
C ARG A 127 20.85 32.04 -2.13
N ASP A 128 20.96 32.20 -0.81
CA ASP A 128 21.75 33.26 -0.18
C ASP A 128 22.91 32.74 0.69
N GLU A 129 23.09 31.42 0.84
CA GLU A 129 24.19 30.83 1.63
C GLU A 129 24.79 29.58 0.98
N PRO A 130 26.12 29.37 1.05
CA PRO A 130 26.78 28.15 0.55
C PRO A 130 26.58 26.95 1.49
N LYS A 131 25.41 26.83 2.10
CA LYS A 131 25.04 25.79 3.04
C LYS A 131 23.65 25.27 2.71
N GLY A 132 23.46 23.96 2.88
CA GLY A 132 22.16 23.31 2.78
C GLY A 132 21.72 22.74 4.11
N ALA A 133 20.42 22.64 4.31
CA ALA A 133 19.85 22.04 5.51
C ALA A 133 19.93 20.50 5.44
N VAL A 134 20.43 19.89 6.52
CA VAL A 134 20.56 18.45 6.70
C VAL A 134 19.95 18.06 8.02
N LEU A 135 19.31 16.89 8.02
CA LEU A 135 18.91 16.17 9.20
C LEU A 135 19.69 14.84 9.20
N ALA A 136 20.65 14.71 10.11
CA ALA A 136 21.36 13.46 10.35
C ALA A 136 20.53 12.56 11.27
N LEU A 137 20.52 11.25 11.00
CA LEU A 137 19.71 10.28 11.75
C LEU A 137 20.55 9.04 12.12
N GLU A 138 20.58 8.72 13.40
CA GLU A 138 21.24 7.54 13.93
C GLU A 138 20.29 6.73 14.84
N PRO A 139 20.31 5.40 14.77
CA PRO A 139 19.49 4.58 15.65
C PRO A 139 19.97 4.71 17.10
N MET A 140 19.05 4.96 18.03
CA MET A 140 19.34 4.92 19.46
C MET A 140 19.45 3.46 19.94
N ALA A 141 20.06 3.21 21.09
CA ALA A 141 20.16 1.86 21.67
C ALA A 141 18.78 1.17 21.85
N ASP A 142 17.73 1.96 22.10
CA ASP A 142 16.35 1.48 22.24
C ASP A 142 15.62 1.31 20.89
N PHE A 143 16.26 1.66 19.77
CA PHE A 143 15.63 1.56 18.45
C PHE A 143 15.13 0.15 18.18
N ASP A 144 15.90 -0.89 18.53
CA ASP A 144 15.55 -2.29 18.25
C ASP A 144 14.38 -2.81 19.10
N ASN A 145 14.25 -2.35 20.35
CA ASN A 145 13.17 -2.78 21.25
C ASN A 145 11.81 -2.10 20.96
N ARG A 146 11.79 -0.97 20.24
CA ARG A 146 10.54 -0.25 19.89
C ARG A 146 9.77 -0.92 18.75
N ASP A 147 9.12 -2.03 19.05
CA ASP A 147 8.31 -2.84 18.13
C ASP A 147 6.82 -2.43 18.06
N GLU A 148 6.38 -1.53 18.95
CA GLU A 148 4.96 -1.26 19.15
C GLU A 148 4.27 -0.62 17.94
N GLY A 149 4.97 0.25 17.20
CA GLY A 149 4.43 0.89 15.99
C GLY A 149 4.20 -0.08 14.82
N GLN A 150 5.07 -1.09 14.66
CA GLN A 150 5.02 -2.03 13.54
C GLN A 150 3.87 -3.04 13.67
N LYS A 151 3.68 -3.60 14.88
CA LYS A 151 2.70 -4.68 15.11
C LYS A 151 1.27 -4.15 15.24
N ARG A 152 1.09 -2.95 15.79
CA ARG A 152 -0.24 -2.37 16.06
C ARG A 152 -0.98 -2.00 14.77
N ASP A 153 -0.28 -1.42 13.80
CA ASP A 153 -0.91 -0.96 12.56
C ASP A 153 -1.25 -2.09 11.59
N ARG A 154 -0.37 -3.09 11.43
CA ARG A 154 -0.67 -4.23 10.56
C ARG A 154 -1.93 -4.98 11.02
N LYS A 155 -2.12 -5.11 12.34
CA LYS A 155 -3.33 -5.69 12.93
C LYS A 155 -4.55 -4.78 12.76
N ARG A 156 -4.38 -3.45 12.90
CA ARG A 156 -5.46 -2.48 12.67
C ARG A 156 -5.93 -2.43 11.22
N THR A 157 -5.05 -2.51 10.21
CA THR A 157 -5.48 -2.49 8.81
C THR A 157 -6.40 -3.66 8.49
N LEU A 158 -6.03 -4.88 8.88
CA LEU A 158 -6.88 -6.06 8.66
C LEU A 158 -8.16 -6.04 9.50
N SER A 159 -8.05 -5.63 10.77
CA SER A 159 -9.21 -5.51 11.66
C SER A 159 -10.19 -4.42 11.21
N ASN A 160 -9.70 -3.31 10.66
CA ASN A 160 -10.53 -2.22 10.15
C ASN A 160 -11.28 -2.67 8.90
N ILE A 161 -10.62 -3.36 7.96
CA ILE A 161 -11.28 -3.91 6.76
C ILE A 161 -12.40 -4.87 7.17
N ILE A 162 -12.13 -5.81 8.08
CA ILE A 162 -13.15 -6.75 8.59
C ILE A 162 -14.27 -6.02 9.35
N GLY A 163 -13.95 -4.90 10.01
CA GLY A 163 -14.90 -4.02 10.68
C GLY A 163 -15.93 -3.41 9.74
N TYR A 164 -15.56 -3.04 8.51
CA TYR A 164 -16.48 -2.52 7.49
C TYR A 164 -17.50 -3.57 7.02
N PHE A 165 -17.15 -4.86 7.04
CA PHE A 165 -18.09 -5.94 6.69
C PHE A 165 -19.06 -6.31 7.82
N LYS A 166 -18.82 -5.83 9.05
CA LYS A 166 -19.61 -6.16 10.24
C LYS A 166 -21.09 -5.68 10.18
N PRO A 167 -21.42 -4.48 9.69
CA PRO A 167 -22.82 -4.06 9.54
C PRO A 167 -23.59 -4.80 8.43
N TYR A 168 -22.92 -5.32 7.39
CA TYR A 168 -23.57 -5.95 6.22
C TYR A 168 -23.62 -7.48 6.25
N LYS A 169 -23.33 -8.10 7.40
CA LYS A 169 -23.24 -9.57 7.53
C LYS A 169 -24.50 -10.31 7.06
N LYS A 170 -25.70 -9.77 7.31
CA LYS A 170 -26.96 -10.40 6.89
C LYS A 170 -27.12 -10.41 5.36
N ASN A 171 -26.78 -9.32 4.68
CA ASN A 171 -26.87 -9.22 3.23
C ASN A 171 -25.81 -10.10 2.55
N PHE A 172 -24.59 -10.17 3.10
CA PHE A 172 -23.54 -11.06 2.61
C PHE A 172 -23.90 -12.55 2.77
N ILE A 173 -24.51 -12.93 3.89
CA ILE A 173 -24.98 -14.32 4.08
C ILE A 173 -26.09 -14.66 3.08
N ASN A 174 -27.07 -13.77 2.88
CA ASN A 174 -28.13 -13.98 1.89
C ASN A 174 -27.56 -14.12 0.47
N LEU A 175 -26.62 -13.24 0.09
CA LEU A 175 -25.91 -13.33 -1.19
C LEU A 175 -25.16 -14.66 -1.33
N GLY A 176 -24.49 -15.10 -0.26
CA GLY A 176 -23.79 -16.39 -0.21
C GLY A 176 -24.74 -17.59 -0.43
N VAL A 177 -25.93 -17.57 0.18
CA VAL A 177 -26.95 -18.61 0.00
C VAL A 177 -27.47 -18.64 -1.44
N VAL A 178 -27.79 -17.47 -2.02
CA VAL A 178 -28.23 -17.38 -3.42
C VAL A 178 -27.14 -17.86 -4.39
N MET A 179 -25.87 -17.49 -4.14
CA MET A 179 -24.74 -17.95 -4.95
C MET A 179 -24.58 -19.47 -4.88
N LEU A 180 -24.66 -20.05 -3.67
CA LEU A 180 -24.57 -21.50 -3.47
C LEU A 180 -25.69 -22.24 -4.23
N LEU A 181 -26.93 -21.76 -4.13
CA LEU A 181 -28.06 -22.32 -4.86
C LEU A 181 -27.85 -22.28 -6.37
N VAL A 182 -27.43 -21.14 -6.91
CA VAL A 182 -27.15 -21.00 -8.35
C VAL A 182 -26.05 -21.96 -8.80
N THR A 183 -24.98 -22.09 -8.02
CA THR A 183 -23.88 -23.04 -8.34
C THR A 183 -24.36 -24.48 -8.35
N ILE A 184 -25.23 -24.88 -7.40
CA ILE A 184 -25.81 -26.23 -7.39
C ILE A 184 -26.69 -26.46 -8.62
N LEU A 185 -27.58 -25.52 -8.95
CA LEU A 185 -28.43 -25.63 -10.15
C LEU A 185 -27.61 -25.71 -11.44
N GLN A 186 -26.54 -24.92 -11.56
CA GLN A 186 -25.61 -24.98 -12.69
C GLN A 186 -24.86 -26.31 -12.75
N GLY A 187 -24.50 -26.87 -11.61
CA GLY A 187 -23.84 -28.18 -11.51
C GLY A 187 -24.69 -29.35 -12.01
N ILE A 188 -26.03 -29.22 -12.03
CA ILE A 188 -26.94 -30.28 -12.50
C ILE A 188 -26.94 -30.39 -14.04
N LEU A 189 -26.68 -29.29 -14.76
CA LEU A 189 -26.69 -29.26 -16.24
C LEU A 189 -25.77 -30.30 -16.91
N PRO A 190 -24.49 -30.49 -16.53
CA PRO A 190 -23.64 -31.52 -17.13
C PRO A 190 -24.16 -32.95 -16.89
N PHE A 191 -24.83 -33.22 -15.77
CA PHE A 191 -25.45 -34.53 -15.52
C PHE A 191 -26.66 -34.76 -16.42
N ILE A 192 -27.46 -33.73 -16.66
CA ILE A 192 -28.58 -33.78 -17.60
C ILE A 192 -28.08 -34.07 -19.02
N ALA A 193 -27.05 -33.34 -19.48
CA ALA A 193 -26.45 -33.56 -20.80
C ALA A 193 -25.94 -35.00 -20.95
N LYS A 194 -25.30 -35.54 -19.90
CA LYS A 194 -24.87 -36.95 -19.86
C LYS A 194 -26.07 -37.91 -19.96
N ALA A 195 -27.13 -37.69 -19.19
CA ALA A 195 -28.32 -38.54 -19.21
C ALA A 195 -29.03 -38.55 -20.58
N VAL A 196 -29.05 -37.42 -21.29
CA VAL A 196 -29.60 -37.35 -22.66
C VAL A 196 -28.77 -38.18 -23.63
N ILE A 197 -27.44 -38.08 -23.57
CA ILE A 197 -26.54 -38.81 -24.47
C ILE A 197 -26.60 -40.32 -24.19
N ASP A 198 -26.44 -40.70 -22.92
CA ASP A 198 -26.29 -42.11 -22.52
C ASP A 198 -27.63 -42.86 -22.55
N VAL A 199 -28.72 -42.24 -22.11
CA VAL A 199 -30.03 -42.91 -21.99
C VAL A 199 -30.97 -42.51 -23.13
N GLY A 200 -31.12 -41.21 -23.40
CA GLY A 200 -32.10 -40.71 -24.37
C GLY A 200 -31.80 -41.10 -25.81
N ILE A 201 -30.56 -40.90 -26.27
CA ILE A 201 -30.17 -41.20 -27.65
C ILE A 201 -30.01 -42.71 -27.86
N GLN A 202 -29.48 -43.42 -26.86
CA GLN A 202 -29.20 -44.86 -26.97
C GLN A 202 -30.48 -45.71 -26.97
N THR A 203 -31.52 -45.30 -26.23
CA THR A 203 -32.82 -46.01 -26.17
C THR A 203 -33.88 -45.51 -27.17
N LYS A 204 -33.61 -44.41 -27.89
CA LYS A 204 -34.55 -43.73 -28.81
C LYS A 204 -35.92 -43.37 -28.19
N ASP A 205 -35.99 -43.21 -26.86
CA ASP A 205 -37.23 -42.84 -26.20
C ASP A 205 -37.48 -41.31 -26.29
N LEU A 206 -38.31 -40.93 -27.26
CA LEU A 206 -38.72 -39.54 -27.48
C LEU A 206 -39.49 -38.93 -26.30
N LYS A 207 -40.18 -39.73 -25.47
CA LYS A 207 -40.86 -39.22 -24.27
C LYS A 207 -39.84 -38.84 -23.20
N PHE A 208 -38.82 -39.66 -22.99
CA PHE A 208 -37.74 -39.37 -22.05
C PHE A 208 -36.99 -38.09 -22.45
N ILE A 209 -36.66 -37.96 -23.74
CA ILE A 209 -35.99 -36.75 -24.27
C ILE A 209 -36.84 -35.50 -24.03
N ASN A 210 -38.14 -35.53 -24.34
CA ASN A 210 -39.02 -34.36 -24.13
C ASN A 210 -39.13 -33.95 -22.65
N VAL A 211 -39.23 -34.92 -21.73
CA VAL A 211 -39.27 -34.63 -20.28
C VAL A 211 -37.99 -33.95 -19.82
N VAL A 212 -36.83 -34.44 -20.27
CA VAL A 212 -35.52 -33.87 -19.91
C VAL A 212 -35.34 -32.47 -20.51
N LEU A 213 -35.83 -32.24 -21.72
CA LEU A 213 -35.76 -30.94 -22.41
C LEU A 213 -36.60 -29.88 -21.70
N VAL A 214 -37.81 -30.24 -21.26
CA VAL A 214 -38.65 -29.40 -20.41
C VAL A 214 -37.97 -29.13 -19.06
N ALA A 215 -37.39 -30.15 -18.43
CA ALA A 215 -36.66 -29.96 -17.17
C ALA A 215 -35.46 -29.00 -17.31
N ASN A 216 -34.74 -29.04 -18.43
CA ASN A 216 -33.63 -28.12 -18.71
C ASN A 216 -34.12 -26.67 -18.86
N ILE A 217 -35.22 -26.45 -19.58
CA ILE A 217 -35.84 -25.11 -19.69
C ILE A 217 -36.25 -24.58 -18.31
N CYS A 218 -36.87 -25.41 -17.46
CA CYS A 218 -37.23 -25.04 -16.10
C CYS A 218 -36.01 -24.65 -15.24
N ILE A 219 -34.90 -25.38 -15.36
CA ILE A 219 -33.65 -25.09 -14.65
C ILE A 219 -33.06 -23.75 -15.11
N VAL A 220 -33.00 -23.52 -16.43
CA VAL A 220 -32.48 -22.26 -16.99
C VAL A 220 -33.32 -21.06 -16.52
N VAL A 221 -34.64 -21.18 -16.51
CA VAL A 221 -35.54 -20.15 -15.98
C VAL A 221 -35.29 -19.89 -14.49
N SER A 222 -35.11 -20.95 -13.70
CA SER A 222 -34.81 -20.84 -12.25
C SER A 222 -33.47 -20.15 -11.99
N ILE A 223 -32.45 -20.43 -12.81
CA ILE A 223 -31.15 -19.76 -12.74
C ILE A 223 -31.28 -18.29 -13.12
N MET A 224 -32.06 -17.96 -14.16
CA MET A 224 -32.32 -16.57 -14.55
C MET A 224 -32.99 -15.77 -13.43
N LEU A 225 -34.03 -16.31 -12.82
CA LEU A 225 -34.72 -15.68 -11.69
C LEU A 225 -33.78 -15.44 -10.50
N SER A 226 -32.96 -16.45 -10.16
CA SER A 226 -31.99 -16.35 -9.07
C SER A 226 -30.91 -15.29 -9.33
N ASN A 227 -30.46 -15.17 -10.58
CA ASN A 227 -29.53 -14.12 -10.99
C ASN A 227 -30.16 -12.72 -10.96
N ALA A 228 -31.44 -12.58 -11.30
CA ALA A 228 -32.17 -11.33 -11.16
C ALA A 228 -32.23 -10.88 -9.69
N VAL A 229 -32.55 -11.79 -8.77
CA VAL A 229 -32.55 -11.53 -7.31
C VAL A 229 -31.16 -11.13 -6.83
N ARG A 230 -30.12 -11.86 -7.24
CA ARG A 230 -28.72 -11.52 -6.91
C ARG A 230 -28.36 -10.11 -7.38
N ASN A 231 -28.68 -9.76 -8.63
CA ASN A 231 -28.39 -8.43 -9.17
C ASN A 231 -29.15 -7.33 -8.43
N TRP A 232 -30.40 -7.58 -8.04
CA TRP A 232 -31.18 -6.66 -7.22
C TRP A 232 -30.56 -6.42 -5.84
N ILE A 233 -30.10 -7.49 -5.16
CA ILE A 233 -29.38 -7.39 -3.88
C ILE A 233 -28.07 -6.61 -4.05
N LEU A 234 -27.30 -6.90 -5.10
CA LEU A 234 -26.05 -6.20 -5.37
C LEU A 234 -26.28 -4.71 -5.62
N LEU A 235 -27.31 -4.35 -6.38
CA LEU A 235 -27.66 -2.95 -6.66
C LEU A 235 -28.06 -2.22 -5.37
N HIS A 236 -28.83 -2.87 -4.51
CA HIS A 236 -29.19 -2.32 -3.19
C HIS A 236 -27.95 -2.12 -2.30
N VAL A 237 -27.02 -3.08 -2.28
CA VAL A 237 -25.76 -2.96 -1.53
C VAL A 237 -24.87 -1.86 -2.12
N TRP A 238 -24.79 -1.73 -3.43
CA TRP A 238 -23.97 -0.72 -4.10
C TRP A 238 -24.48 0.70 -3.83
N VAL A 239 -25.80 0.90 -3.91
CA VAL A 239 -26.43 2.20 -3.60
C VAL A 239 -26.25 2.57 -2.12
N PHE A 240 -26.32 1.61 -1.19
CA PHE A 240 -26.15 1.87 0.24
C PHE A 240 -24.69 1.96 0.72
N CYS A 241 -23.73 1.37 0.00
CA CYS A 241 -22.29 1.47 0.33
C CYS A 241 -21.55 2.54 -0.47
N GLY A 242 -22.11 3.03 -1.58
CA GLY A 242 -21.50 4.04 -2.45
C GLY A 242 -21.83 5.49 -2.11
N GLY A 243 -22.49 5.75 -0.98
CA GLY A 243 -22.82 7.08 -0.45
C GLY A 243 -21.98 7.46 0.76
#